data_AF-A0A938EZS9-F1
#
_entry.id   AF-A0A938EZS9-F1
#
_cell.length_a   1.000
_cell.length_b   1.000
_cell.length_c   1.000
_cell.angle_alpha   90.00
_cell.angle_beta   90.00
_cell.angle_gamma   90.00
#
_symmetry.space_group_name_H-M   'P 1'
#
loop_
_entity.id
_entity.type
_entity.pdbx_description
1 polymer ?
#
loop_
_entity_poly.entity_id
_entity_poly.type
_entity_poly.pdbx_seq_one_letter_code
_entity_poly.pdbx_strand_id
1 'polypeptide(L)'
;MGLRDRLIELNRSLKIENECNGNQPVCYDDLRNSHLPDNVSECSVLSGTEKSVVDKEKFEREILCLLKERVKNQKEFFPGSPAEGSGREHYRDKLFFQIKNIINEKYPFTDYEITQEFLDSALSEIFGLGILEKFLSDKTITDIFIQDTEMLVIKDGVKKYLGKVFNSLDDVYLIIERIKICSGKIVDQRVPFLNTDLYDGSRCSVVIPPVSDKVYITIRVFNCIDFELEDLCREGMFDAQVLKLLKKIVFEKKNILISGSMGSGKTTLLNTLAKLIPKSEIINIIQDLPEIKLDCHPYTRMLTTRPKSREVDNEINQDRLVFETLRMKADRIIVGEVRDYMAAYQMLSALNTGHRGSFSTIHADSSYDALLRLEMLAMEYRSNLSNLVIKKIVARAIDVVIFLEIESDENLNIKSRKIKELIFVDSMLNERGDYRLTHQY
;
A
#
# COMPACT_ATOMS: atom_id res chain seq x y z
N MET A 1 -32.30 4.38 11.63
CA MET A 1 -31.14 3.49 11.90
C MET A 1 -30.20 3.60 10.72
N GLY A 2 -28.93 3.96 10.93
CA GLY A 2 -27.98 4.09 9.82
C GLY A 2 -27.75 2.74 9.14
N LEU A 3 -27.33 2.76 7.87
CA LEU A 3 -26.98 1.58 7.07
C LEU A 3 -26.04 0.62 7.84
N ARG A 4 -25.10 1.22 8.57
CA ARG A 4 -24.15 0.57 9.47
C ARG A 4 -24.79 -0.13 10.68
N ASP A 5 -25.79 0.48 11.31
CA ASP A 5 -26.46 -0.10 12.49
C ASP A 5 -27.26 -1.36 12.11
N ARG A 6 -27.86 -1.34 10.91
CA ARG A 6 -28.63 -2.47 10.35
C ARG A 6 -27.74 -3.66 10.01
N LEU A 7 -26.51 -3.40 9.57
CA LEU A 7 -25.51 -4.41 9.25
C LEU A 7 -24.92 -5.09 10.50
N ILE A 8 -24.74 -4.31 11.58
CA ILE A 8 -24.29 -4.82 12.88
C ILE A 8 -25.36 -5.72 13.51
N GLU A 9 -26.63 -5.33 13.44
CA GLU A 9 -27.75 -6.12 13.96
C GLU A 9 -27.89 -7.45 13.21
N LEU A 10 -27.75 -7.43 11.87
CA LEU A 10 -27.72 -8.64 11.05
C LEU A 10 -26.50 -9.55 11.30
N ASN A 11 -25.33 -8.99 11.63
CA ASN A 11 -24.14 -9.79 11.95
C ASN A 11 -24.24 -10.48 13.32
N ARG A 12 -25.01 -9.91 14.27
CA ARG A 12 -25.34 -10.58 15.54
C ARG A 12 -26.27 -11.77 15.33
N SER A 13 -27.25 -11.67 14.44
CA SER A 13 -28.15 -12.78 14.09
C SER A 13 -27.42 -14.00 13.52
N LEU A 14 -26.35 -13.78 12.74
CA LEU A 14 -25.52 -14.85 12.17
C LEU A 14 -24.65 -15.59 13.20
N LYS A 15 -24.38 -15.01 14.37
CA LYS A 15 -23.69 -15.72 15.48
C LYS A 15 -24.65 -16.66 16.22
N ILE A 16 -25.94 -16.31 16.30
CA ILE A 16 -26.95 -17.08 17.04
C ILE A 16 -27.35 -18.35 16.28
N GLU A 17 -27.40 -18.32 14.95
CA GLU A 17 -27.71 -19.51 14.14
C GLU A 17 -26.61 -20.59 14.15
N ASN A 18 -25.36 -20.24 14.51
CA ASN A 18 -24.27 -21.20 14.60
C ASN A 18 -24.20 -21.96 15.93
N GLU A 19 -25.03 -21.60 16.92
CA GLU A 19 -25.08 -22.27 18.23
C GLU A 19 -26.28 -23.22 18.40
N CYS A 20 -27.21 -23.26 17.44
CA CYS A 20 -28.41 -24.10 17.52
C CYS A 20 -28.55 -25.03 16.30
N ASN A 21 -27.70 -26.05 16.21
CA ASN A 21 -27.96 -27.20 15.34
C ASN A 21 -27.89 -28.50 16.15
N GLY A 22 -29.04 -28.89 16.69
CA GLY A 22 -29.28 -30.18 17.33
C GLY A 22 -30.70 -30.67 17.04
N ASN A 23 -30.79 -31.59 16.07
CA ASN A 23 -31.82 -32.62 15.84
C ASN A 23 -33.22 -32.32 15.22
N GLN A 24 -33.40 -33.00 14.07
CA GLN A 24 -34.56 -33.75 13.50
C GLN A 24 -35.74 -33.04 12.80
N PRO A 25 -36.28 -33.63 11.69
CA PRO A 25 -37.34 -33.05 10.88
C PRO A 25 -38.74 -33.60 11.22
N VAL A 26 -39.78 -32.78 11.06
CA VAL A 26 -41.18 -33.21 11.09
C VAL A 26 -41.94 -32.59 9.91
N CYS A 27 -42.57 -33.45 9.09
CA CYS A 27 -43.55 -33.12 8.05
C CYS A 27 -44.83 -32.51 8.65
N TYR A 28 -45.54 -31.64 7.92
CA TYR A 28 -47.01 -31.68 7.88
C TYR A 28 -47.57 -31.02 6.61
N ASP A 29 -48.46 -31.78 5.96
CA ASP A 29 -49.44 -31.36 4.96
C ASP A 29 -50.61 -30.59 5.61
N ASP A 30 -51.47 -30.06 4.74
CA ASP A 30 -52.81 -29.49 4.95
C ASP A 30 -52.92 -27.97 5.20
N LEU A 31 -53.46 -27.27 4.18
CA LEU A 31 -54.81 -26.70 4.24
C LEU A 31 -55.16 -26.02 2.89
N ARG A 32 -56.10 -26.64 2.15
CA ARG A 32 -56.81 -26.07 1.01
C ARG A 32 -58.21 -25.61 1.42
N ASN A 33 -58.67 -24.57 0.72
CA ASN A 33 -60.05 -24.14 0.47
C ASN A 33 -60.74 -23.23 1.49
N SER A 34 -61.02 -22.00 1.06
CA SER A 34 -62.40 -21.54 0.90
C SER A 34 -62.51 -20.27 0.03
N HIS A 35 -63.30 -20.42 -1.04
CA HIS A 35 -64.27 -19.49 -1.66
C HIS A 35 -63.92 -18.04 -2.07
N LEU A 36 -64.02 -17.81 -3.39
CA LEU A 36 -64.40 -16.56 -4.07
C LEU A 36 -65.89 -16.20 -3.80
N PRO A 37 -66.31 -14.94 -4.01
CA PRO A 37 -67.04 -14.69 -5.25
C PRO A 37 -66.73 -13.35 -5.95
N ASP A 38 -67.26 -13.30 -7.18
CA ASP A 38 -67.09 -12.35 -8.28
C ASP A 38 -67.41 -10.87 -8.00
N ASN A 39 -66.69 -9.98 -8.69
CA ASN A 39 -67.29 -8.89 -9.47
C ASN A 39 -66.27 -8.27 -10.42
N VAL A 40 -66.58 -8.36 -11.72
CA VAL A 40 -65.93 -7.61 -12.80
C VAL A 40 -66.75 -6.35 -13.05
N SER A 41 -66.12 -5.19 -12.94
CA SER A 41 -66.59 -3.96 -13.59
C SER A 41 -65.40 -3.23 -14.20
N GLU A 42 -65.46 -3.07 -15.52
CA GLU A 42 -64.45 -2.47 -16.38
C GLU A 42 -64.22 -0.97 -16.13
N CYS A 43 -62.99 -0.57 -16.48
CA CYS A 43 -62.56 0.71 -17.02
C CYS A 43 -62.88 1.99 -16.22
N SER A 44 -61.86 2.49 -15.53
CA SER A 44 -61.53 3.91 -15.57
C SER A 44 -60.04 4.10 -15.84
N VAL A 45 -59.76 4.70 -16.99
CA VAL A 45 -58.46 5.25 -17.35
C VAL A 45 -58.15 6.36 -16.35
N LEU A 46 -57.26 6.09 -15.39
CA LEU A 46 -56.66 7.12 -14.57
C LEU A 46 -55.17 7.21 -14.91
N SER A 47 -54.89 8.24 -15.70
CA SER A 47 -53.60 8.91 -15.78
C SER A 47 -53.06 9.20 -14.38
N GLY A 48 -52.02 8.49 -13.99
CA GLY A 48 -51.32 8.70 -12.73
C GLY A 48 -49.87 8.26 -12.89
N THR A 49 -48.99 9.23 -13.17
CA THR A 49 -47.55 9.07 -13.05
C THR A 49 -47.19 8.91 -11.57
N GLU A 50 -47.36 7.72 -11.02
CA GLU A 50 -46.72 7.35 -9.76
C GLU A 50 -45.30 6.88 -10.07
N LYS A 51 -44.34 7.80 -9.98
CA LYS A 51 -42.94 7.41 -9.73
C LYS A 51 -42.95 6.64 -8.42
N SER A 52 -42.88 5.31 -8.48
CA SER A 52 -42.67 4.47 -7.31
C SER A 52 -41.39 4.91 -6.63
N VAL A 53 -41.51 5.66 -5.52
CA VAL A 53 -40.38 5.98 -4.66
C VAL A 53 -39.92 4.65 -4.08
N VAL A 54 -38.86 4.08 -4.65
CA VAL A 54 -38.22 2.89 -4.09
C VAL A 54 -37.86 3.24 -2.64
N ASP A 55 -38.44 2.51 -1.69
CA ASP A 55 -38.09 2.65 -0.28
C ASP A 55 -36.60 2.30 -0.14
N LYS A 56 -35.78 3.35 -0.04
CA LYS A 56 -34.32 3.27 -0.02
C LYS A 56 -33.83 2.25 1.01
N GLU A 57 -34.50 2.19 2.15
CA GLU A 57 -34.14 1.28 3.23
C GLU A 57 -34.41 -0.19 2.90
N LYS A 58 -35.49 -0.48 2.16
CA LYS A 58 -35.85 -1.82 1.72
C LYS A 58 -34.90 -2.29 0.61
N PHE A 59 -34.61 -1.41 -0.33
CA PHE A 59 -33.66 -1.63 -1.43
C PHE A 59 -32.26 -1.98 -0.92
N GLU A 60 -31.73 -1.19 0.02
CA GLU A 60 -30.39 -1.41 0.60
C GLU A 60 -30.30 -2.76 1.33
N ARG A 61 -31.32 -3.13 2.12
CA ARG A 61 -31.34 -4.42 2.83
C ARG A 61 -31.34 -5.61 1.87
N GLU A 62 -32.12 -5.52 0.79
CA GLU A 62 -32.28 -6.64 -0.15
C GLU A 62 -30.98 -6.90 -0.93
N ILE A 63 -30.29 -5.84 -1.35
CA ILE A 63 -28.98 -5.97 -2.01
C ILE A 63 -27.92 -6.51 -1.06
N LEU A 64 -27.87 -6.05 0.19
CA LEU A 64 -26.94 -6.60 1.19
C LEU A 64 -27.20 -8.09 1.43
N CYS A 65 -28.46 -8.53 1.40
CA CYS A 65 -28.81 -9.94 1.51
C CYS A 65 -28.30 -10.75 0.30
N LEU A 66 -28.56 -10.27 -0.92
CA LEU A 66 -28.10 -10.90 -2.17
C LEU A 66 -26.57 -11.03 -2.22
N LEU A 67 -25.87 -9.97 -1.82
CA LEU A 67 -24.43 -9.95 -1.73
C LEU A 67 -23.91 -11.00 -0.73
N LYS A 68 -24.53 -11.08 0.46
CA LYS A 68 -24.16 -12.07 1.49
C LYS A 68 -24.39 -13.51 1.03
N GLU A 69 -25.52 -13.80 0.41
CA GLU A 69 -25.79 -15.14 -0.14
C GLU A 69 -24.78 -15.55 -1.20
N ARG A 70 -24.45 -14.64 -2.13
CA ARG A 70 -23.46 -14.90 -3.18
C ARG A 70 -22.07 -15.18 -2.62
N VAL A 71 -21.65 -14.43 -1.60
CA VAL A 71 -20.37 -14.63 -0.91
C VAL A 71 -20.37 -15.95 -0.12
N LYS A 72 -21.46 -16.26 0.59
CA LYS A 72 -21.59 -17.47 1.43
C LYS A 72 -21.63 -18.75 0.60
N ASN A 73 -22.23 -18.71 -0.59
CA ASN A 73 -22.38 -19.87 -1.47
C ASN A 73 -21.11 -20.20 -2.29
N GLN A 74 -20.08 -19.35 -2.27
CA GLN A 74 -18.80 -19.60 -2.94
C GLN A 74 -17.68 -19.77 -1.91
N LYS A 75 -17.67 -20.93 -1.24
CA LYS A 75 -16.69 -21.29 -0.19
C LYS A 75 -15.24 -21.48 -0.65
N GLU A 76 -14.93 -21.36 -1.94
CA GLU A 76 -13.66 -21.84 -2.51
C GLU A 76 -12.65 -20.79 -2.97
N PHE A 77 -12.90 -19.47 -2.84
CA PHE A 77 -12.08 -18.50 -3.58
C PHE A 77 -11.31 -17.44 -2.77
N PHE A 78 -10.70 -17.86 -1.65
CA PHE A 78 -9.44 -17.24 -1.21
C PHE A 78 -8.26 -18.21 -1.44
N PRO A 79 -7.92 -18.59 -2.68
CA PRO A 79 -6.74 -19.39 -2.90
C PRO A 79 -5.52 -18.46 -2.86
N GLY A 80 -4.69 -18.65 -1.83
CA GLY A 80 -3.22 -18.58 -1.90
C GLY A 80 -2.52 -17.39 -2.56
N SER A 81 -1.62 -16.79 -1.78
CA SER A 81 -0.46 -15.97 -2.19
C SER A 81 -0.75 -14.55 -2.71
N PRO A 82 -0.10 -13.51 -2.14
CA PRO A 82 -0.26 -12.09 -2.52
C PRO A 82 0.29 -11.72 -3.92
N ALA A 83 0.62 -12.70 -4.76
CA ALA A 83 1.27 -12.47 -6.06
C ALA A 83 0.29 -12.16 -7.21
N GLU A 84 -1.01 -12.39 -7.04
CA GLU A 84 -2.01 -12.13 -8.09
C GLU A 84 -3.14 -11.22 -7.57
N GLY A 85 -2.87 -9.92 -7.48
CA GLY A 85 -3.90 -8.90 -7.20
C GLY A 85 -5.10 -8.95 -8.18
N SER A 86 -4.93 -9.58 -9.35
CA SER A 86 -5.96 -9.76 -10.36
C SER A 86 -7.15 -10.61 -9.89
N GLY A 87 -6.97 -11.59 -8.99
CA GLY A 87 -8.07 -12.48 -8.59
C GLY A 87 -9.18 -11.79 -7.80
N ARG A 88 -8.79 -10.93 -6.85
CA ARG A 88 -9.72 -10.20 -5.97
C ARG A 88 -10.45 -9.08 -6.69
N GLU A 89 -9.74 -8.27 -7.48
CA GLU A 89 -10.35 -7.21 -8.28
C GLU A 89 -11.26 -7.81 -9.36
N HIS A 90 -10.81 -8.85 -10.07
CA HIS A 90 -11.64 -9.51 -11.07
C HIS A 90 -12.91 -10.13 -10.48
N TYR A 91 -12.83 -10.69 -9.27
CA TYR A 91 -14.02 -11.22 -8.59
C TYR A 91 -14.94 -10.10 -8.08
N ARG A 92 -14.38 -9.03 -7.51
CA ARG A 92 -15.14 -7.84 -7.13
C ARG A 92 -15.91 -7.29 -8.34
N ASP A 93 -15.23 -7.12 -9.47
CA ASP A 93 -15.83 -6.62 -10.71
C ASP A 93 -16.90 -7.58 -11.23
N LYS A 94 -16.62 -8.89 -11.25
CA LYS A 94 -17.60 -9.90 -11.67
C LYS A 94 -18.86 -9.88 -10.79
N LEU A 95 -18.70 -9.80 -9.48
CA LEU A 95 -19.82 -9.71 -8.55
C LEU A 95 -20.56 -8.38 -8.69
N PHE A 96 -19.83 -7.27 -8.88
CA PHE A 96 -20.40 -5.96 -9.16
C PHE A 96 -21.31 -6.01 -10.40
N PHE A 97 -20.82 -6.54 -11.52
CA PHE A 97 -21.61 -6.66 -12.74
C PHE A 97 -22.83 -7.59 -12.55
N GLN A 98 -22.67 -8.70 -11.85
CA GLN A 98 -23.77 -9.62 -11.58
C GLN A 98 -24.87 -8.99 -10.72
N ILE A 99 -24.50 -8.31 -9.64
CA ILE A 99 -25.44 -7.64 -8.75
C ILE A 99 -26.08 -6.45 -9.47
N LYS A 100 -25.29 -5.67 -10.22
CA LYS A 100 -25.79 -4.54 -11.03
C LYS A 100 -26.83 -4.99 -12.05
N ASN A 101 -26.62 -6.12 -12.73
CA ASN A 101 -27.60 -6.67 -13.65
C ASN A 101 -28.91 -7.04 -12.93
N ILE A 102 -28.84 -7.68 -11.76
CA ILE A 102 -30.01 -8.03 -10.96
C ILE A 102 -30.77 -6.77 -10.50
N ILE A 103 -30.03 -5.72 -10.11
CA ILE A 103 -30.63 -4.44 -9.71
C ILE A 103 -31.32 -3.78 -10.89
N ASN A 104 -30.69 -3.73 -12.07
CA ASN A 104 -31.30 -3.16 -13.27
C ASN A 104 -32.57 -3.93 -13.69
N GLU A 105 -32.61 -5.25 -13.48
CA GLU A 105 -33.78 -6.08 -13.74
C GLU A 105 -34.91 -5.87 -12.71
N LYS A 106 -34.60 -5.85 -11.40
CA LYS A 106 -35.59 -5.68 -10.33
C LYS A 106 -36.06 -4.23 -10.12
N TYR A 107 -35.19 -3.27 -10.40
CA TYR A 107 -35.36 -1.85 -10.09
C TYR A 107 -34.92 -0.97 -11.30
N PRO A 108 -35.68 -0.99 -12.41
CA PRO A 108 -35.31 -0.28 -13.65
C PRO A 108 -35.35 1.27 -13.56
N PHE A 109 -35.92 1.84 -12.49
CA PHE A 109 -36.09 3.28 -12.31
C PHE A 109 -35.31 3.87 -11.13
N THR A 110 -34.30 3.16 -10.61
CA THR A 110 -33.44 3.67 -9.54
C THR A 110 -32.44 4.70 -10.06
N ASP A 111 -32.07 5.66 -9.20
CA ASP A 111 -30.99 6.60 -9.52
C ASP A 111 -29.66 5.84 -9.66
N TYR A 112 -29.04 5.97 -10.83
CA TYR A 112 -27.83 5.25 -11.19
C TYR A 112 -26.65 5.63 -10.28
N GLU A 113 -26.51 6.90 -9.92
CA GLU A 113 -25.42 7.37 -9.06
C GLU A 113 -25.57 6.82 -7.64
N ILE A 114 -26.78 6.88 -7.08
CA ILE A 114 -27.08 6.34 -5.73
C ILE A 114 -26.83 4.82 -5.69
N THR A 115 -27.19 4.12 -6.77
CA THR A 115 -26.99 2.67 -6.88
C THR A 115 -25.50 2.31 -6.97
N GLN A 116 -24.70 3.07 -7.72
CA GLN A 116 -23.25 2.89 -7.82
C GLN A 116 -22.57 3.11 -6.47
N GLU A 117 -22.81 4.25 -5.81
CA GLU A 117 -22.21 4.59 -4.50
C GLU A 117 -22.53 3.53 -3.44
N PHE A 118 -23.79 3.09 -3.40
CA PHE A 118 -24.22 2.07 -2.46
C PHE A 118 -23.57 0.71 -2.75
N LEU A 119 -23.48 0.29 -4.02
CA LEU A 119 -22.82 -0.97 -4.39
C LEU A 119 -21.33 -0.96 -4.03
N ASP A 120 -20.64 0.15 -4.32
CA ASP A 120 -19.23 0.30 -3.99
C ASP A 120 -19.02 0.28 -2.49
N SER A 121 -19.88 0.94 -1.71
CA SER A 121 -19.84 0.88 -0.25
C SER A 121 -20.08 -0.54 0.29
N ALA A 122 -21.08 -1.25 -0.23
CA ALA A 122 -21.41 -2.61 0.20
C ALA A 122 -20.32 -3.63 -0.19
N LEU A 123 -19.78 -3.53 -1.40
CA LEU A 123 -18.67 -4.38 -1.84
C LEU A 123 -17.38 -4.09 -1.09
N SER A 124 -17.10 -2.82 -0.79
CA SER A 124 -15.99 -2.41 0.09
C SER A 124 -16.16 -2.97 1.50
N GLU A 125 -17.40 -3.08 1.98
CA GLU A 125 -17.70 -3.71 3.25
C GLU A 125 -17.55 -5.24 3.21
N ILE A 126 -17.67 -5.88 2.06
CA ILE A 126 -17.57 -7.34 1.94
C ILE A 126 -16.16 -7.80 1.58
N PHE A 127 -15.56 -7.17 0.58
CA PHE A 127 -14.26 -7.52 0.01
C PHE A 127 -13.14 -6.62 0.51
N GLY A 128 -13.45 -5.49 1.16
CA GLY A 128 -12.49 -4.51 1.61
C GLY A 128 -12.31 -4.46 3.13
N LEU A 129 -11.61 -3.43 3.59
CA LEU A 129 -11.43 -3.10 5.00
C LEU A 129 -12.53 -2.16 5.52
N GLY A 130 -13.71 -2.19 4.88
CA GLY A 130 -14.90 -1.47 5.33
C GLY A 130 -14.69 0.04 5.42
N ILE A 131 -14.86 0.62 6.60
CA ILE A 131 -14.72 2.06 6.83
C ILE A 131 -13.31 2.59 6.53
N LEU A 132 -12.30 1.72 6.48
CA LEU A 132 -10.93 2.11 6.15
C LEU A 132 -10.74 2.43 4.67
N GLU A 133 -11.55 1.86 3.78
CA GLU A 133 -11.41 2.02 2.32
C GLU A 133 -11.41 3.48 1.90
N LYS A 134 -12.32 4.29 2.47
CA LYS A 134 -12.38 5.74 2.16
C LYS A 134 -11.10 6.49 2.54
N PHE A 135 -10.41 6.03 3.58
CA PHE A 135 -9.16 6.65 4.04
C PHE A 135 -7.96 6.13 3.25
N LEU A 136 -7.96 4.85 2.88
CA LEU A 136 -6.96 4.24 2.00
C LEU A 136 -7.02 4.84 0.58
N SER A 137 -8.21 5.18 0.09
CA SER A 137 -8.39 5.82 -1.21
C SER A 137 -8.02 7.30 -1.25
N ASP A 138 -7.92 7.97 -0.09
CA ASP A 138 -7.62 9.40 -0.03
C ASP A 138 -6.11 9.64 -0.17
N LYS A 139 -5.70 10.14 -1.34
CA LYS A 139 -4.29 10.42 -1.67
C LYS A 139 -3.61 11.47 -0.79
N THR A 140 -4.37 12.21 0.00
CA THR A 140 -3.80 13.17 0.96
C THR A 140 -3.42 12.52 2.29
N ILE A 141 -3.88 11.31 2.58
CA ILE A 141 -3.61 10.60 3.83
C ILE A 141 -2.35 9.74 3.69
N THR A 142 -1.38 9.93 4.58
CA THR A 142 -0.13 9.15 4.58
C THR A 142 -0.11 8.06 5.65
N ASP A 143 -0.77 8.31 6.78
CA ASP A 143 -0.73 7.42 7.93
C ASP A 143 -2.10 7.38 8.61
N ILE A 144 -2.49 6.19 9.07
CA ILE A 144 -3.71 5.92 9.81
C ILE A 144 -3.32 5.21 11.11
N PHE A 145 -3.74 5.76 12.23
CA PHE A 145 -3.52 5.21 13.56
C PHE A 145 -4.88 4.91 14.19
N ILE A 146 -5.07 3.69 14.66
CA ILE A 146 -6.29 3.24 15.31
C ILE A 146 -5.92 2.76 16.70
N GLN A 147 -6.66 3.26 17.68
CA GLN A 147 -6.55 2.87 19.09
C GLN A 147 -7.94 2.47 19.57
N ASP A 148 -8.17 1.17 19.75
CA ASP A 148 -9.51 0.60 19.92
C ASP A 148 -10.47 1.15 18.86
N THR A 149 -11.50 1.90 19.30
CA THR A 149 -12.53 2.44 18.41
C THR A 149 -12.22 3.82 17.84
N GLU A 150 -11.11 4.42 18.27
CA GLU A 150 -10.72 5.77 17.90
C GLU A 150 -9.68 5.78 16.79
N MET A 151 -9.67 6.84 16.00
CA MET A 151 -8.76 6.97 14.87
C MET A 151 -8.12 8.36 14.82
N LEU A 152 -6.84 8.39 14.49
CA LEU A 152 -6.08 9.57 14.07
C LEU A 152 -5.52 9.30 12.67
N VAL A 153 -5.52 10.31 11.81
CA VAL A 153 -4.89 10.23 10.50
C VAL A 153 -3.86 11.35 10.34
N ILE A 154 -2.83 11.13 9.54
CA ILE A 154 -1.97 12.20 9.02
C ILE A 154 -2.47 12.52 7.61
N LYS A 155 -3.03 13.72 7.43
CA LYS A 155 -3.55 14.21 6.16
C LYS A 155 -2.78 15.48 5.78
N ASP A 156 -2.18 15.48 4.60
CA ASP A 156 -1.33 16.58 4.11
C ASP A 156 -0.22 16.96 5.12
N GLY A 157 0.35 15.96 5.80
CA GLY A 157 1.38 16.16 6.83
C GLY A 157 0.86 16.67 8.18
N VAL A 158 -0.44 16.91 8.32
CA VAL A 158 -1.08 17.40 9.55
C VAL A 158 -1.79 16.26 10.28
N LYS A 159 -1.53 16.13 11.58
CA LYS A 159 -2.22 15.16 12.44
C LYS A 159 -3.66 15.61 12.69
N LYS A 160 -4.62 14.76 12.34
CA LYS A 160 -6.05 15.00 12.55
C LYS A 160 -6.66 13.85 13.35
N TYR A 161 -7.02 14.13 14.59
CA TYR A 161 -7.78 13.20 15.42
C TYR A 161 -9.25 13.21 14.99
N LEU A 162 -9.78 12.04 14.64
CA LEU A 162 -11.15 11.86 14.15
C LEU A 162 -12.11 11.39 15.25
N GLY A 163 -11.62 11.11 16.45
CA GLY A 163 -12.43 10.57 17.54
C GLY A 163 -12.88 9.14 17.26
N LYS A 164 -14.06 8.80 17.78
CA LYS A 164 -14.66 7.46 17.63
C LYS A 164 -15.14 7.24 16.18
N VAL A 165 -14.42 6.40 15.45
CA VAL A 165 -14.73 6.02 14.06
C VAL A 165 -15.36 4.61 13.99
N PHE A 166 -14.95 3.72 14.89
CA PHE A 166 -15.55 2.39 15.02
C PHE A 166 -16.70 2.40 16.03
N ASN A 167 -17.77 1.62 15.78
CA ASN A 167 -18.91 1.59 16.69
C ASN A 167 -18.59 0.78 17.94
N SER A 168 -17.82 -0.29 17.75
CA SER A 168 -17.47 -1.28 18.77
C SER A 168 -16.06 -1.82 18.56
N LEU A 169 -15.50 -2.45 19.59
CA LEU A 169 -14.26 -3.24 19.46
C LEU A 169 -14.42 -4.43 18.51
N ASP A 170 -15.63 -5.01 18.42
CA ASP A 170 -15.91 -6.11 17.48
C ASP A 170 -15.69 -5.67 16.02
N ASP A 171 -16.03 -4.42 15.67
CA ASP A 171 -15.76 -3.87 14.33
C ASP A 171 -14.25 -3.88 14.04
N VAL A 172 -13.43 -3.53 15.04
CA VAL A 172 -11.98 -3.45 14.92
C VAL A 172 -11.39 -4.86 14.75
N TYR A 173 -11.86 -5.82 15.55
CA TYR A 173 -11.47 -7.22 15.41
C TYR A 173 -11.90 -7.82 14.07
N LEU A 174 -13.04 -7.39 13.51
CA LEU A 174 -13.45 -7.79 12.16
C LEU A 174 -12.48 -7.29 11.09
N ILE A 175 -11.97 -6.05 11.22
CA ILE A 175 -10.90 -5.54 10.35
C ILE A 175 -9.63 -6.38 10.50
N ILE A 176 -9.22 -6.69 11.73
CA ILE A 176 -8.05 -7.55 11.98
C ILE A 176 -8.23 -8.92 11.33
N GLU A 177 -9.42 -9.53 11.43
CA GLU A 177 -9.70 -10.82 10.81
C GLU A 177 -9.57 -10.78 9.29
N ARG A 178 -10.02 -9.69 8.65
CA ARG A 178 -9.86 -9.49 7.21
C ARG A 178 -8.39 -9.33 6.81
N ILE A 179 -7.62 -8.58 7.60
CA ILE A 179 -6.18 -8.41 7.39
C ILE A 179 -5.47 -9.77 7.52
N LYS A 180 -5.83 -10.59 8.53
CA LYS A 180 -5.30 -11.97 8.67
C LYS A 180 -5.57 -12.81 7.43
N ILE A 181 -6.83 -12.84 6.97
CA ILE A 181 -7.23 -13.62 5.78
C ILE A 181 -6.46 -13.16 4.54
N CYS A 182 -6.34 -11.85 4.31
CA CYS A 182 -5.62 -11.32 3.14
C CYS A 182 -4.11 -11.57 3.20
N SER A 183 -3.53 -11.52 4.40
CA SER A 183 -2.08 -11.69 4.59
C SER A 183 -1.62 -13.14 4.73
N GLY A 184 -2.55 -14.07 5.02
CA GLY A 184 -2.21 -15.44 5.42
C GLY A 184 -1.52 -15.52 6.79
N LYS A 185 -1.47 -14.44 7.56
CA LYS A 185 -0.76 -14.40 8.84
C LYS A 185 -1.72 -14.54 10.02
N ILE A 186 -1.17 -14.95 11.16
CA ILE A 186 -1.92 -15.18 12.40
C ILE A 186 -1.62 -14.03 13.37
N VAL A 187 -2.66 -13.55 14.05
CA VAL A 187 -2.55 -12.72 15.27
C VAL A 187 -3.57 -13.21 16.29
N ASP A 188 -3.09 -13.50 17.49
CA ASP A 188 -3.87 -13.98 18.64
C ASP A 188 -3.12 -13.70 19.95
N GLN A 189 -3.66 -14.11 21.10
CA GLN A 189 -3.05 -13.83 22.41
C GLN A 189 -1.67 -14.47 22.60
N ARG A 190 -1.30 -15.49 21.81
CA ARG A 190 0.04 -16.13 21.84
C ARG A 190 1.01 -15.45 20.88
N VAL A 191 0.50 -14.91 19.77
CA VAL A 191 1.25 -14.13 18.78
C VAL A 191 0.57 -12.76 18.61
N PRO A 192 0.77 -11.83 19.55
CA PRO A 192 -0.03 -10.60 19.63
C PRO A 192 0.42 -9.50 18.67
N PHE A 193 1.37 -9.79 17.78
CA PHE A 193 1.92 -8.86 16.81
C PHE A 193 1.70 -9.38 15.40
N LEU A 194 1.26 -8.51 14.50
CA LEU A 194 1.15 -8.80 13.07
C LEU A 194 1.69 -7.62 12.27
N ASN A 195 2.68 -7.89 11.42
CA ASN A 195 3.16 -6.93 10.43
C ASN A 195 2.91 -7.51 9.04
N THR A 196 2.24 -6.77 8.18
CA THR A 196 1.88 -7.22 6.83
C THR A 196 1.60 -6.07 5.90
N ASP A 197 1.56 -6.38 4.61
CA ASP A 197 1.07 -5.47 3.59
C ASP A 197 -0.40 -5.76 3.31
N LEU A 198 -1.15 -4.71 3.05
CA LEU A 198 -2.54 -4.75 2.62
C LEU A 198 -2.60 -4.95 1.10
N TYR A 199 -3.79 -5.21 0.58
CA TYR A 199 -4.02 -5.53 -0.82
C TYR A 199 -3.73 -4.36 -1.78
N ASP A 200 -3.75 -3.13 -1.28
CA ASP A 200 -3.40 -1.90 -2.00
C ASP A 200 -1.89 -1.59 -1.93
N GLY A 201 -1.10 -2.40 -1.22
CA GLY A 201 0.32 -2.17 -0.95
C GLY A 201 0.63 -1.39 0.33
N SER A 202 -0.40 -0.94 1.07
CA SER A 202 -0.22 -0.21 2.33
C SER A 202 0.41 -1.09 3.40
N ARG A 203 1.37 -0.56 4.16
CA ARG A 203 1.99 -1.31 5.28
C ARG A 203 1.07 -1.25 6.49
N CYS A 204 0.77 -2.40 7.08
CA CYS A 204 -0.06 -2.52 8.28
C CYS A 204 0.69 -3.22 9.41
N SER A 205 0.62 -2.63 10.61
CA SER A 205 1.06 -3.22 11.86
C SER A 205 -0.12 -3.29 12.83
N VAL A 206 -0.30 -4.44 13.46
CA VAL A 206 -1.35 -4.72 14.44
C VAL A 206 -0.72 -5.23 15.73
N VAL A 207 -1.17 -4.69 16.86
CA VAL A 207 -0.82 -5.14 18.21
C VAL A 207 -2.11 -5.32 19.00
N ILE A 208 -2.27 -6.47 19.66
CA ILE A 208 -3.47 -6.78 20.46
C ILE A 208 -3.14 -7.09 21.93
N PRO A 209 -4.09 -6.86 22.86
CA PRO A 209 -3.92 -7.27 24.26
C PRO A 209 -3.66 -8.78 24.43
N PRO A 210 -2.96 -9.21 25.50
CA PRO A 210 -2.58 -8.42 26.68
C PRO A 210 -1.19 -7.75 26.60
N VAL A 211 -0.45 -7.85 25.49
CA VAL A 211 0.87 -7.19 25.39
C VAL A 211 0.75 -5.67 25.33
N SER A 212 -0.42 -5.17 24.95
CA SER A 212 -0.84 -3.79 24.96
C SER A 212 -2.09 -3.61 25.83
N ASP A 213 -2.34 -2.37 26.28
CA ASP A 213 -3.54 -1.94 27.00
C ASP A 213 -4.77 -1.84 26.08
N LYS A 214 -4.54 -1.56 24.80
CA LYS A 214 -5.56 -1.41 23.75
C LYS A 214 -5.20 -2.18 22.50
N VAL A 215 -6.14 -2.31 21.58
CA VAL A 215 -5.85 -2.74 20.20
C VAL A 215 -5.23 -1.57 19.45
N TYR A 216 -4.04 -1.77 18.89
CA TYR A 216 -3.35 -0.79 18.06
C TYR A 216 -3.27 -1.28 16.62
N ILE A 217 -3.72 -0.47 15.66
CA ILE A 217 -3.48 -0.70 14.23
C ILE A 217 -2.81 0.55 13.66
N THR A 218 -1.67 0.39 13.02
CA THR A 218 -0.97 1.45 12.29
C THR A 218 -0.90 1.06 10.82
N ILE A 219 -1.44 1.90 9.95
CA ILE A 219 -1.36 1.72 8.50
C ILE A 219 -0.57 2.90 7.92
N ARG A 220 0.53 2.62 7.23
CA ARG A 220 1.20 3.57 6.36
C ARG A 220 0.63 3.39 4.97
N VAL A 221 -0.18 4.35 4.56
CA VAL A 221 -0.96 4.28 3.33
C VAL A 221 0.00 4.29 2.15
N PHE A 222 -0.19 3.33 1.25
CA PHE A 222 0.53 3.29 0.00
C PHE A 222 0.01 4.37 -0.93
N ASN A 223 0.68 5.52 -0.88
CA ASN A 223 0.36 6.64 -1.74
C ASN A 223 1.32 6.69 -2.93
N CYS A 224 0.94 5.99 -4.01
CA CYS A 224 1.54 6.23 -5.33
C CYS A 224 0.94 7.50 -5.94
N ILE A 225 1.32 8.66 -5.41
CA ILE A 225 1.19 9.89 -6.19
C ILE A 225 2.31 9.84 -7.23
N ASP A 226 1.90 9.68 -8.48
CA ASP A 226 2.83 9.53 -9.60
C ASP A 226 3.36 10.90 -10.03
N PHE A 227 4.30 11.43 -9.26
CA PHE A 227 4.93 12.71 -9.56
C PHE A 227 5.84 12.62 -10.79
N GLU A 228 5.88 13.69 -11.57
CA GLU A 228 7.01 14.02 -12.44
C GLU A 228 8.04 14.86 -11.68
N LEU A 229 9.28 14.91 -12.16
CA LEU A 229 10.34 15.67 -11.49
C LEU A 229 10.01 17.18 -11.42
N GLU A 230 9.34 17.69 -12.45
CA GLU A 230 8.82 19.05 -12.53
C GLU A 230 7.80 19.35 -11.43
N ASP A 231 7.00 18.37 -11.02
CA ASP A 231 6.01 18.55 -9.96
C ASP A 231 6.71 18.80 -8.62
N LEU A 232 7.76 18.02 -8.31
CA LEU A 232 8.54 18.22 -7.09
C LEU A 232 9.22 19.60 -7.07
N CYS A 233 9.64 20.11 -8.23
CA CYS A 233 10.16 21.47 -8.36
C CYS A 233 9.07 22.52 -8.10
N ARG A 234 7.85 22.32 -8.63
CA ARG A 234 6.70 23.22 -8.38
C ARG A 234 6.28 23.24 -6.91
N GLU A 235 6.32 22.08 -6.24
CA GLU A 235 6.07 21.95 -4.80
C GLU A 235 7.21 22.51 -3.92
N GLY A 236 8.28 23.03 -4.55
CA GLY A 236 9.38 23.70 -3.84
C GLY A 236 10.37 22.76 -3.17
N MET A 237 10.44 21.48 -3.58
CA MET A 237 11.46 20.55 -3.09
C MET A 237 12.87 20.99 -3.49
N PHE A 238 12.99 21.62 -4.65
CA PHE A 238 14.22 22.22 -5.17
C PHE A 238 13.89 23.23 -6.29
N ASP A 239 14.85 24.08 -6.63
CA ASP A 239 14.64 25.12 -7.65
C ASP A 239 14.89 24.65 -9.10
N ALA A 240 14.64 25.55 -10.05
CA ALA A 240 14.81 25.27 -11.48
C ALA A 240 16.28 25.01 -11.91
N GLN A 241 17.27 25.48 -11.14
CA GLN A 241 18.68 25.20 -11.42
C GLN A 241 18.99 23.74 -11.06
N VAL A 242 18.56 23.30 -9.87
CA VAL A 242 18.69 21.91 -9.41
C VAL A 242 17.91 20.96 -10.32
N LEU A 243 16.72 21.34 -10.79
CA LEU A 243 15.94 20.56 -11.77
C LEU A 243 16.77 20.22 -13.02
N LYS A 244 17.45 21.21 -13.61
CA LYS A 244 18.30 21.00 -14.81
C LYS A 244 19.51 20.13 -14.48
N LEU A 245 20.11 20.34 -13.31
CA LEU A 245 21.25 19.56 -12.85
C LEU A 245 20.89 18.08 -12.64
N LEU A 246 19.77 17.79 -11.99
CA LEU A 246 19.28 16.43 -11.75
C LEU A 246 19.03 15.68 -13.07
N LYS A 247 18.39 16.33 -14.05
CA LYS A 247 18.22 15.75 -15.39
C LYS A 247 19.56 15.38 -16.00
N LYS A 248 20.54 16.31 -15.97
CA LYS A 248 21.88 16.09 -16.51
C LYS A 248 22.57 14.89 -15.83
N ILE A 249 22.52 14.80 -14.50
CA ILE A 249 23.10 13.70 -13.71
C ILE A 249 22.55 12.34 -14.16
N VAL A 250 21.23 12.23 -14.38
CA VAL A 250 20.60 10.98 -14.84
C VAL A 250 21.06 10.58 -16.24
N PHE A 251 21.11 11.54 -17.17
CA PHE A 251 21.56 11.31 -18.55
C PHE A 251 23.06 10.97 -18.65
N GLU A 252 23.89 11.53 -17.78
CA GLU A 252 25.33 11.22 -17.69
C GLU A 252 25.63 9.86 -17.02
N LYS A 253 24.60 9.09 -16.66
CA LYS A 253 24.71 7.79 -15.98
C LYS A 253 25.54 7.87 -14.69
N LYS A 254 25.33 8.92 -13.91
CA LYS A 254 25.90 9.04 -12.57
C LYS A 254 25.19 8.09 -11.60
N ASN A 255 25.94 7.42 -10.73
CA ASN A 255 25.38 6.62 -9.65
C ASN A 255 24.92 7.56 -8.52
N ILE A 256 23.62 7.51 -8.21
CA ILE A 256 22.96 8.46 -7.30
C ILE A 256 22.60 7.74 -6.00
N LEU A 257 23.06 8.27 -4.88
CA LEU A 257 22.63 7.88 -3.55
C LEU A 257 21.72 8.96 -2.96
N ILE A 258 20.47 8.63 -2.64
CA ILE A 258 19.50 9.56 -2.06
C ILE A 258 19.39 9.26 -0.56
N SER A 259 19.64 10.26 0.29
CA SER A 259 19.60 10.14 1.74
C SER A 259 18.57 11.05 2.40
N GLY A 260 18.27 10.78 3.67
CA GLY A 260 17.27 11.50 4.45
C GLY A 260 16.51 10.62 5.44
N SER A 261 15.78 11.27 6.35
CA SER A 261 14.98 10.62 7.39
C SER A 261 13.77 9.85 6.81
N MET A 262 13.04 9.15 7.68
CA MET A 262 11.80 8.49 7.27
C MET A 262 10.74 9.52 6.87
N GLY A 263 10.07 9.30 5.73
CA GLY A 263 9.04 10.20 5.22
C GLY A 263 9.56 11.47 4.52
N SER A 264 10.88 11.62 4.34
CA SER A 264 11.48 12.79 3.67
C SER A 264 11.25 12.86 2.16
N GLY A 265 10.69 11.80 1.55
CA GLY A 265 10.40 11.73 0.12
C GLY A 265 11.49 11.08 -0.73
N LYS A 266 12.42 10.32 -0.14
CA LYS A 266 13.52 9.63 -0.87
C LYS A 266 13.01 8.78 -2.03
N THR A 267 12.08 7.86 -1.76
CA THR A 267 11.51 6.97 -2.78
C THR A 267 10.75 7.77 -3.84
N THR A 268 10.07 8.85 -3.44
CA THR A 268 9.37 9.75 -4.38
C THR A 268 10.35 10.41 -5.35
N LEU A 269 11.41 11.05 -4.84
CA LEU A 269 12.44 11.66 -5.67
C LEU A 269 13.11 10.60 -6.56
N LEU A 270 13.46 9.44 -6.00
CA LEU A 270 14.02 8.32 -6.76
C LEU A 270 13.11 7.95 -7.93
N ASN A 271 11.81 7.79 -7.69
CA ASN A 271 10.85 7.39 -8.72
C ASN A 271 10.81 8.42 -9.86
N THR A 272 10.76 9.72 -9.52
CA THR A 272 10.79 10.79 -10.54
C THR A 272 12.09 10.83 -11.35
N LEU A 273 13.24 10.58 -10.73
CA LEU A 273 14.53 10.49 -11.43
C LEU A 273 14.60 9.24 -12.31
N ALA A 274 14.05 8.12 -11.85
CA ALA A 274 14.02 6.85 -12.57
C ALA A 274 13.16 6.92 -13.84
N LYS A 275 12.08 7.72 -13.85
CA LYS A 275 11.30 8.00 -15.06
C LYS A 275 12.09 8.70 -16.16
N LEU A 276 13.16 9.43 -15.82
CA LEU A 276 14.03 10.11 -16.79
C LEU A 276 15.02 9.17 -17.49
N ILE A 277 15.15 7.92 -17.01
CA ILE A 277 16.04 6.94 -17.63
C ILE A 277 15.56 6.67 -19.07
N PRO A 278 16.47 6.69 -20.08
CA PRO A 278 16.10 6.38 -21.45
C PRO A 278 15.38 5.04 -21.58
N LYS A 279 14.25 5.03 -22.33
CA LYS A 279 13.37 3.86 -22.49
C LYS A 279 14.03 2.63 -23.13
N SER A 280 15.22 2.78 -23.70
CA SER A 280 16.02 1.69 -24.27
C SER A 280 16.87 0.93 -23.24
N GLU A 281 17.04 1.46 -22.03
CA GLU A 281 17.88 0.84 -20.99
C GLU A 281 17.13 -0.23 -20.20
N ILE A 282 17.77 -1.35 -19.88
CA ILE A 282 17.18 -2.42 -19.09
C ILE A 282 17.38 -2.11 -17.60
N ILE A 283 16.28 -2.01 -16.86
CA ILE A 283 16.29 -1.60 -15.45
C ILE A 283 15.89 -2.77 -14.57
N ASN A 284 16.73 -3.11 -13.58
CA ASN A 284 16.34 -4.01 -12.50
C ASN A 284 16.03 -3.20 -11.24
N ILE A 285 14.82 -3.33 -10.72
CA ILE A 285 14.39 -2.69 -9.48
C ILE A 285 14.38 -3.75 -8.38
N ILE A 286 15.06 -3.48 -7.28
CA ILE A 286 15.13 -4.32 -6.09
C ILE A 286 14.52 -3.55 -4.93
N GLN A 287 13.47 -4.09 -4.32
CA GLN A 287 12.77 -3.43 -3.22
C GLN A 287 12.11 -4.44 -2.30
N ASP A 288 11.79 -4.05 -1.07
CA ASP A 288 11.01 -4.93 -0.19
C ASP A 288 9.54 -4.96 -0.62
N LEU A 289 8.97 -3.77 -0.82
CA LEU A 289 7.63 -3.56 -1.34
C LEU A 289 7.69 -2.84 -2.67
N PRO A 290 6.71 -3.08 -3.57
CA PRO A 290 6.66 -2.47 -4.89
C PRO A 290 6.26 -0.97 -4.85
N GLU A 291 7.06 -0.14 -4.19
CA GLU A 291 6.88 1.33 -4.11
C GLU A 291 7.32 2.02 -5.40
N ILE A 292 8.38 1.53 -6.03
CA ILE A 292 8.92 2.09 -7.28
C ILE A 292 8.23 1.39 -8.45
N LYS A 293 7.52 2.17 -9.26
CA LYS A 293 6.82 1.71 -10.47
C LYS A 293 7.24 2.56 -11.65
N LEU A 294 7.79 1.90 -12.68
CA LEU A 294 8.23 2.54 -13.93
C LEU A 294 7.40 2.03 -15.10
N ASP A 295 6.08 2.16 -15.00
CA ASP A 295 5.14 1.65 -16.01
C ASP A 295 5.36 2.27 -17.40
N CYS A 296 5.96 3.47 -17.45
CA CYS A 296 6.34 4.15 -18.69
C CYS A 296 7.53 3.50 -19.42
N HIS A 297 8.23 2.55 -18.79
CA HIS A 297 9.49 1.97 -19.24
C HIS A 297 9.36 0.46 -19.53
N PRO A 298 9.46 0.05 -20.81
CA PRO A 298 9.09 -1.30 -21.25
C PRO A 298 10.03 -2.42 -20.79
N TYR A 299 11.27 -2.10 -20.41
CA TYR A 299 12.30 -3.08 -20.04
C TYR A 299 12.63 -3.06 -18.55
N THR A 300 11.61 -2.79 -17.72
CA THR A 300 11.73 -2.80 -16.26
C THR A 300 11.44 -4.19 -15.71
N ARG A 301 12.32 -4.68 -14.83
CA ARG A 301 12.14 -5.94 -14.09
C ARG A 301 12.12 -5.64 -12.60
N MET A 302 11.01 -5.97 -11.95
CA MET A 302 10.83 -5.76 -10.51
C MET A 302 11.13 -7.05 -9.75
N LEU A 303 11.99 -6.94 -8.74
CA LEU A 303 12.40 -8.01 -7.85
C LEU A 303 12.09 -7.60 -6.41
N THR A 304 11.27 -8.40 -5.73
CA THR A 304 10.86 -8.14 -4.34
C THR A 304 11.47 -9.14 -3.38
N THR A 305 11.86 -8.68 -2.19
CA THR A 305 12.31 -9.58 -1.13
C THR A 305 11.16 -10.47 -0.68
N ARG A 306 11.49 -11.64 -0.13
CA ARG A 306 10.53 -12.58 0.45
C ARG A 306 11.01 -12.95 1.85
N PRO A 307 10.50 -12.30 2.91
CA PRO A 307 10.94 -12.58 4.26
C PRO A 307 10.56 -14.01 4.66
N LYS A 308 11.34 -14.62 5.55
CA LYS A 308 10.97 -15.92 6.12
C LYS A 308 9.63 -15.83 6.86
N SER A 309 8.74 -16.77 6.64
CA SER A 309 7.50 -16.92 7.42
C SER A 309 7.35 -18.37 7.89
N ARG A 310 6.39 -18.64 8.78
CA ARG A 310 6.11 -20.03 9.22
C ARG A 310 5.69 -20.94 8.07
N GLU A 311 5.17 -20.37 6.98
CA GLU A 311 4.67 -21.08 5.79
C GLU A 311 5.69 -21.07 4.64
N VAL A 312 6.56 -20.06 4.61
CA VAL A 312 7.60 -19.88 3.60
C VAL A 312 8.96 -20.12 4.23
N ASP A 313 9.49 -21.33 4.02
CA ASP A 313 10.80 -21.70 4.57
C ASP A 313 11.99 -21.14 3.75
N ASN A 314 11.72 -20.66 2.53
CA ASN A 314 12.73 -20.11 1.61
C ASN A 314 12.73 -18.58 1.59
N GLU A 315 13.51 -17.98 2.46
CA GLU A 315 13.79 -16.54 2.47
C GLU A 315 14.55 -16.10 1.21
N ILE A 316 14.17 -14.93 0.69
CA ILE A 316 14.89 -14.23 -0.39
C ILE A 316 15.18 -12.82 0.10
N ASN A 317 16.41 -12.60 0.53
CA ASN A 317 16.87 -11.30 1.02
C ASN A 317 17.39 -10.42 -0.11
N GLN A 318 17.55 -9.12 0.20
CA GLN A 318 17.96 -8.10 -0.77
C GLN A 318 19.33 -8.41 -1.39
N ASP A 319 20.28 -8.92 -0.60
CA ASP A 319 21.63 -9.28 -1.06
C ASP A 319 21.61 -10.35 -2.14
N ARG A 320 20.73 -11.35 -1.99
CA ARG A 320 20.53 -12.40 -2.99
C ARG A 320 19.96 -11.82 -4.27
N LEU A 321 18.99 -10.91 -4.17
CA LEU A 321 18.44 -10.24 -5.35
C LEU A 321 19.51 -9.43 -6.07
N VAL A 322 20.29 -8.61 -5.35
CA VAL A 322 21.40 -7.84 -5.94
C VAL A 322 22.39 -8.78 -6.64
N PHE A 323 22.76 -9.88 -5.99
CA PHE A 323 23.67 -10.87 -6.57
C PHE A 323 23.12 -11.50 -7.87
N GLU A 324 21.85 -11.90 -7.90
CA GLU A 324 21.26 -12.45 -9.12
C GLU A 324 21.12 -11.38 -10.21
N THR A 325 20.88 -10.11 -9.87
CA THR A 325 20.81 -9.04 -10.90
C THR A 325 22.10 -8.86 -11.68
N LEU A 326 23.26 -9.15 -11.08
CA LEU A 326 24.55 -9.09 -11.77
C LEU A 326 24.64 -10.05 -12.96
N ARG A 327 23.77 -11.08 -13.01
CA ARG A 327 23.69 -12.06 -14.11
C ARG A 327 22.60 -11.74 -15.12
N MET A 328 21.71 -10.80 -14.82
CA MET A 328 20.50 -10.54 -15.61
C MET A 328 20.70 -9.53 -16.75
N LYS A 329 21.95 -9.08 -17.01
CA LYS A 329 22.28 -8.01 -17.96
C LYS A 329 21.32 -6.81 -17.78
N ALA A 330 21.59 -6.00 -16.76
CA ALA A 330 20.90 -4.74 -16.56
C ALA A 330 21.83 -3.58 -16.93
N ASP A 331 21.29 -2.53 -17.54
CA ASP A 331 22.01 -1.27 -17.72
C ASP A 331 22.05 -0.50 -16.39
N ARG A 332 20.97 -0.58 -15.60
CA ARG A 332 20.84 0.08 -14.30
C ARG A 332 20.24 -0.83 -13.25
N ILE A 333 20.72 -0.68 -12.03
CA ILE A 333 20.16 -1.32 -10.84
C ILE A 333 19.58 -0.22 -9.98
N ILE A 334 18.33 -0.37 -9.57
CA ILE A 334 17.66 0.52 -8.65
C ILE A 334 17.42 -0.26 -7.35
N VAL A 335 18.01 0.20 -6.25
CA VAL A 335 17.79 -0.38 -4.93
C VAL A 335 16.92 0.55 -4.11
N GLY A 336 15.68 0.15 -3.84
CA GLY A 336 14.69 1.01 -3.21
C GLY A 336 15.17 1.59 -1.87
N GLU A 337 15.80 0.78 -1.03
CA GLU A 337 16.46 1.23 0.20
C GLU A 337 17.55 0.23 0.59
N VAL A 338 18.76 0.70 0.85
CA VAL A 338 19.88 -0.14 1.31
C VAL A 338 19.78 -0.29 2.83
N ARG A 339 19.49 -1.50 3.30
CA ARG A 339 19.30 -1.79 4.73
C ARG A 339 20.34 -2.73 5.32
N ASP A 340 20.82 -3.68 4.52
CA ASP A 340 21.65 -4.79 4.97
C ASP A 340 23.11 -4.65 4.50
N TYR A 341 24.04 -5.14 5.33
CA TYR A 341 25.48 -5.06 5.07
C TYR A 341 25.91 -5.85 3.83
N MET A 342 25.32 -7.03 3.58
CA MET A 342 25.63 -7.82 2.39
C MET A 342 25.09 -7.14 1.14
N ALA A 343 23.85 -6.64 1.19
CA ALA A 343 23.24 -5.92 0.08
C ALA A 343 24.02 -4.64 -0.28
N ALA A 344 24.46 -3.87 0.72
CA ALA A 344 25.27 -2.68 0.53
C ALA A 344 26.60 -3.00 -0.20
N TYR A 345 27.32 -4.03 0.25
CA TYR A 345 28.58 -4.41 -0.38
C TYR A 345 28.39 -4.95 -1.80
N GLN A 346 27.38 -5.80 -2.02
CA GLN A 346 27.09 -6.33 -3.35
C GLN A 346 26.67 -5.23 -4.32
N MET A 347 25.90 -4.24 -3.85
CA MET A 347 25.55 -3.06 -4.63
C MET A 347 26.82 -2.29 -5.01
N LEU A 348 27.69 -1.96 -4.05
CA LEU A 348 28.97 -1.29 -4.33
C LEU A 348 29.82 -2.04 -5.37
N SER A 349 29.83 -3.37 -5.30
CA SER A 349 30.50 -4.23 -6.28
C SER A 349 29.85 -4.10 -7.67
N ALA A 350 28.51 -4.12 -7.75
CA ALA A 350 27.75 -3.95 -8.99
C ALA A 350 28.04 -2.61 -9.67
N LEU A 351 28.05 -1.52 -8.90
CA LEU A 351 28.32 -0.17 -9.37
C LEU A 351 29.75 -0.02 -9.93
N ASN A 352 30.72 -0.70 -9.32
CA ASN A 352 32.10 -0.72 -9.77
C ASN A 352 32.37 -1.65 -10.97
N THR A 353 31.44 -2.56 -11.31
CA THR A 353 31.60 -3.58 -12.36
C THR A 353 30.78 -3.34 -13.63
N GLY A 354 30.23 -2.12 -13.79
CA GLY A 354 29.65 -1.68 -15.06
C GLY A 354 28.18 -1.25 -15.01
N HIS A 355 27.51 -1.37 -13.86
CA HIS A 355 26.11 -0.94 -13.69
C HIS A 355 26.04 0.55 -13.34
N ARG A 356 26.49 1.42 -14.25
CA ARG A 356 26.50 2.88 -14.07
C ARG A 356 25.11 3.49 -14.25
N GLY A 357 24.86 4.63 -13.61
CA GLY A 357 23.55 5.30 -13.68
C GLY A 357 22.51 4.68 -12.75
N SER A 358 22.95 3.90 -11.78
CA SER A 358 22.13 3.17 -10.83
C SER A 358 21.76 4.06 -9.64
N PHE A 359 20.58 3.81 -9.05
CA PHE A 359 20.01 4.65 -7.99
C PHE A 359 19.77 3.84 -6.73
N SER A 360 20.05 4.43 -5.58
CA SER A 360 19.77 3.80 -4.29
C SER A 360 19.31 4.82 -3.26
N THR A 361 18.49 4.40 -2.29
CA THR A 361 18.22 5.23 -1.11
C THR A 361 18.86 4.65 0.15
N ILE A 362 19.15 5.52 1.12
CA ILE A 362 19.65 5.13 2.44
C ILE A 362 19.14 6.09 3.51
N HIS A 363 18.94 5.62 4.74
CA HIS A 363 18.66 6.51 5.87
C HIS A 363 19.96 7.11 6.40
N ALA A 364 20.06 8.44 6.40
CA ALA A 364 21.15 9.18 7.01
C ALA A 364 20.70 10.61 7.30
N ASP A 365 21.45 11.30 8.16
CA ASP A 365 21.13 12.64 8.65
C ASP A 365 21.92 13.75 7.93
N SER A 366 22.79 13.38 6.98
CA SER A 366 23.48 14.29 6.06
C SER A 366 23.98 13.53 4.82
N SER A 367 24.51 14.26 3.82
CA SER A 367 25.15 13.61 2.67
C SER A 367 26.43 12.87 3.05
N TYR A 368 27.20 13.40 4.00
CA TYR A 368 28.41 12.76 4.49
C TYR A 368 28.10 11.51 5.32
N ASP A 369 27.10 11.57 6.20
CA ASP A 369 26.65 10.42 6.99
C ASP A 369 26.11 9.28 6.11
N ALA A 370 25.55 9.61 4.94
CA ALA A 370 25.14 8.59 3.97
C ALA A 370 26.33 7.77 3.46
N LEU A 371 27.46 8.43 3.16
CA LEU A 371 28.70 7.76 2.75
C LEU A 371 29.29 6.94 3.90
N LEU A 372 29.35 7.51 5.11
CA LEU A 372 29.82 6.81 6.31
C LEU A 372 28.97 5.57 6.62
N ARG A 373 27.65 5.68 6.52
CA ARG A 373 26.75 4.55 6.76
C ARG A 373 26.97 3.44 5.74
N LEU A 374 27.14 3.79 4.46
CA LEU A 374 27.43 2.81 3.42
C LEU A 374 28.80 2.14 3.64
N GLU A 375 29.80 2.88 4.10
CA GLU A 375 31.10 2.38 4.52
C GLU A 375 30.99 1.40 5.70
N MET A 376 30.24 1.76 6.75
CA MET A 376 30.01 0.89 7.92
C MET A 376 29.35 -0.43 7.52
N LEU A 377 28.30 -0.36 6.70
CA LEU A 377 27.61 -1.55 6.16
C LEU A 377 28.58 -2.42 5.34
N ALA A 378 29.37 -1.82 4.46
CA ALA A 378 30.35 -2.56 3.66
C ALA A 378 31.46 -3.21 4.51
N MET A 379 31.89 -2.53 5.58
CA MET A 379 32.89 -3.05 6.53
C MET A 379 32.37 -4.23 7.32
N GLU A 380 31.09 -4.23 7.73
CA GLU A 380 30.48 -5.33 8.48
C GLU A 380 30.49 -6.64 7.66
N TYR A 381 30.28 -6.56 6.35
CA TYR A 381 30.38 -7.72 5.46
C TYR A 381 31.82 -8.20 5.20
N ARG A 382 32.78 -7.27 5.14
CA ARG A 382 34.19 -7.53 4.81
C ARG A 382 35.12 -6.97 5.88
N SER A 383 34.99 -7.49 7.09
CA SER A 383 35.74 -7.05 8.28
C SER A 383 37.27 -7.19 8.17
N ASN A 384 37.73 -7.97 7.20
CA ASN A 384 39.13 -8.19 6.87
C ASN A 384 39.73 -7.15 5.91
N LEU A 385 38.93 -6.26 5.32
CA LEU A 385 39.42 -5.16 4.49
C LEU A 385 39.74 -3.94 5.36
N SER A 386 40.79 -3.20 5.00
CA SER A 386 41.09 -1.94 5.69
C SER A 386 40.03 -0.88 5.36
N ASN A 387 39.78 0.01 6.31
CA ASN A 387 38.85 1.13 6.16
C ASN A 387 39.14 1.95 4.87
N LEU A 388 40.42 2.19 4.58
CA LEU A 388 40.85 2.92 3.39
C LEU A 388 40.44 2.21 2.08
N VAL A 389 40.46 0.87 2.04
CA VAL A 389 40.03 0.11 0.87
C VAL A 389 38.52 0.24 0.67
N ILE A 390 37.72 0.14 1.74
CA ILE A 390 36.27 0.32 1.67
C ILE A 390 35.92 1.73 1.21
N LYS A 391 36.55 2.77 1.78
CA LYS A 391 36.37 4.16 1.33
C LYS A 391 36.63 4.33 -0.16
N LYS A 392 37.70 3.71 -0.70
CA LYS A 392 37.99 3.74 -2.13
C LYS A 392 36.91 3.02 -2.97
N ILE A 393 36.35 1.92 -2.47
CA ILE A 393 35.25 1.21 -3.13
C ILE A 393 34.00 2.11 -3.19
N VAL A 394 33.66 2.77 -2.08
CA VAL A 394 32.52 3.70 -1.99
C VAL A 394 32.73 4.91 -2.91
N ALA A 395 33.88 5.57 -2.82
CA ALA A 395 34.20 6.77 -3.61
C ALA A 395 34.14 6.51 -5.13
N ARG A 396 34.53 5.31 -5.58
CA ARG A 396 34.44 4.91 -6.98
C ARG A 396 33.03 4.50 -7.42
N ALA A 397 32.22 4.02 -6.48
CA ALA A 397 30.88 3.52 -6.76
C ALA A 397 29.84 4.64 -6.83
N ILE A 398 29.92 5.64 -5.95
CA ILE A 398 28.93 6.71 -5.82
C ILE A 398 29.46 7.96 -6.49
N ASP A 399 28.70 8.54 -7.43
CA ASP A 399 29.08 9.79 -8.10
C ASP A 399 28.42 11.00 -7.42
N VAL A 400 27.17 10.86 -6.97
CA VAL A 400 26.35 11.94 -6.41
C VAL A 400 25.60 11.46 -5.17
N VAL A 401 25.59 12.30 -4.13
CA VAL A 401 24.70 12.13 -2.97
C VAL A 401 23.72 13.29 -2.92
N ILE A 402 22.44 12.99 -2.76
CA ILE A 402 21.35 13.97 -2.59
C ILE A 402 20.75 13.75 -1.21
N PHE A 403 20.80 14.75 -0.34
CA PHE A 403 20.22 14.67 0.99
C PHE A 403 18.90 15.45 1.06
N LEU A 404 17.85 14.78 1.54
CA LEU A 404 16.51 15.34 1.76
C LEU A 404 16.26 15.63 3.23
N GLU A 405 15.80 16.84 3.50
CA GLU A 405 15.40 17.31 4.83
C GLU A 405 13.88 17.56 4.89
N ILE A 406 13.30 17.29 6.06
CA ILE A 406 11.92 17.66 6.38
C ILE A 406 11.96 18.96 7.18
N GLU A 407 11.33 20.00 6.65
CA GLU A 407 11.06 21.22 7.42
C GLU A 407 9.74 21.00 8.16
N SER A 408 9.79 21.02 9.49
CA SER A 408 8.62 20.89 10.35
C SER A 408 8.29 22.21 11.06
N ASP A 409 7.02 22.42 11.39
CA ASP A 409 6.61 23.52 12.28
C ASP A 409 6.92 23.20 13.76
N GLU A 410 6.62 24.14 14.66
CA GLU A 410 6.80 23.97 16.12
C GLU A 410 6.01 22.79 16.70
N ASN A 411 4.95 22.35 16.02
CA ASN A 411 4.10 21.23 16.41
C ASN A 411 4.52 19.91 15.75
N LEU A 412 5.69 19.87 15.09
CA LEU A 412 6.20 18.72 14.33
C LEU A 412 5.31 18.31 13.14
N ASN A 413 4.45 19.22 12.63
CA ASN A 413 3.76 19.00 11.37
C ASN A 413 4.74 19.23 10.22
N ILE A 414 4.65 18.41 9.19
CA ILE A 414 5.51 18.53 8.01
C ILE A 414 5.08 19.76 7.22
N LYS A 415 5.93 20.79 7.17
CA LYS A 415 5.70 22.02 6.41
C LYS A 415 6.18 21.89 4.97
N SER A 416 7.37 21.32 4.78
CA SER A 416 7.90 21.05 3.43
C SER A 416 8.95 19.94 3.43
N ARG A 417 9.23 19.39 2.25
CA ARG A 417 10.31 18.43 2.01
C ARG A 417 11.24 19.04 0.98
N LYS A 418 12.54 19.14 1.27
CA LYS A 418 13.50 19.86 0.41
C LYS A 418 14.78 19.07 0.20
N ILE A 419 15.41 19.24 -0.96
CA ILE A 419 16.83 18.92 -1.12
C ILE A 419 17.60 19.93 -0.29
N LYS A 420 18.34 19.46 0.71
CA LYS A 420 19.17 20.29 1.56
C LYS A 420 20.61 20.33 1.09
N GLU A 421 21.09 19.23 0.53
CA GLU A 421 22.44 19.15 -0.04
C GLU A 421 22.45 18.30 -1.31
N LEU A 422 23.24 18.73 -2.29
CA LEU A 422 23.62 17.94 -3.45
C LEU A 422 25.14 17.99 -3.60
N ILE A 423 25.80 16.85 -3.37
CA ILE A 423 27.26 16.74 -3.43
C ILE A 423 27.70 15.78 -4.53
N PHE A 424 28.79 16.13 -5.21
CA PHE A 424 29.52 15.23 -6.10
C PHE A 424 30.68 14.61 -5.33
N VAL A 425 30.87 13.30 -5.53
CA VAL A 425 31.93 12.52 -4.90
C VAL A 425 33.00 12.23 -5.95
N ASP A 426 34.25 12.61 -5.66
CA ASP A 426 35.38 12.23 -6.51
C ASP A 426 35.72 10.75 -6.29
N SER A 427 36.04 10.06 -7.38
CA SER A 427 36.55 8.68 -7.37
C SER A 427 37.83 8.48 -6.53
N MET A 428 38.58 9.56 -6.27
CA MET A 428 39.82 9.56 -5.48
C MET A 428 39.63 10.21 -4.11
N LEU A 429 40.24 9.58 -3.12
CA LEU A 429 40.35 10.16 -1.78
C LEU A 429 41.44 11.25 -1.73
N ASN A 430 41.37 12.15 -0.75
CA ASN A 430 42.45 13.07 -0.46
C ASN A 430 43.66 12.35 0.16
N GLU A 431 44.75 13.07 0.40
CA GLU A 431 45.99 12.50 0.98
C GLU A 431 45.79 11.93 2.39
N ARG A 432 44.75 12.38 3.11
CA ARG A 432 44.38 11.89 4.45
C ARG A 432 43.46 10.66 4.40
N GLY A 433 42.99 10.27 3.21
CA GLY A 433 42.06 9.15 3.04
C GLY A 433 40.59 9.52 3.21
N ASP A 434 40.23 10.81 3.15
CA ASP A 434 38.84 11.27 3.19
C ASP A 434 38.27 11.49 1.79
N TYR A 435 36.93 11.46 1.68
CA TYR A 435 36.23 11.76 0.44
C TYR A 435 36.50 13.19 -0.03
N ARG A 436 36.74 13.38 -1.33
CA ARG A 436 36.76 14.71 -1.94
C ARG A 436 35.37 15.02 -2.43
N LEU A 437 34.73 16.00 -1.80
CA LEU A 437 33.33 16.34 -2.04
C LEU A 437 33.23 17.74 -2.64
N THR A 438 32.41 17.87 -3.68
CA THR A 438 32.08 19.18 -4.27
C THR A 438 30.61 19.47 -4.03
N HIS A 439 30.32 20.45 -3.18
CA HIS A 439 28.95 20.92 -2.95
C HIS A 439 28.46 21.73 -4.16
N GLN A 440 27.27 21.40 -4.64
CA GLN A 440 26.63 22.09 -5.76
C GLN A 440 25.32 22.76 -5.37
N TYR A 441 24.67 22.29 -4.30
CA TYR A 441 23.47 22.86 -3.74
C TYR A 441 23.43 22.59 -2.24
#